data_AF-J0MY82-F1
#
_entry.id   AF-J0MY82-F1
#
_cell.length_a   1.000
_cell.length_b   1.000
_cell.length_c   1.000
_cell.angle_alpha   90.00
_cell.angle_beta   90.00
_cell.angle_gamma   90.00
#
_symmetry.space_group_name_H-M   'P 1'
#
loop_
_entity.id
_entity.type
_entity.pdbx_description
1 polymer ?
#
loop_
_entity_poly.entity_id
_entity_poly.type
_entity_poly.pdbx_seq_one_letter_code
_entity_poly.pdbx_strand_id
1 'polypeptide(L)' 'MGKKKMGRPTDNPKNVSVKFLADDETFEKLKESSEKLQISRAEVIRRGIHKVHDDLDKK' A
#
# COMPACT_ATOMS: atom_id res chain seq x y z
N MET A 1 -3.92 -36.57 -12.99
CA MET A 1 -4.37 -35.23 -12.54
C MET A 1 -3.28 -34.62 -11.65
N GLY A 2 -2.52 -33.65 -12.16
CA GLY A 2 -1.36 -33.08 -11.46
C GLY A 2 -1.80 -32.17 -10.30
N LYS A 3 -1.34 -32.47 -9.08
CA LYS A 3 -1.58 -31.64 -7.90
C LYS A 3 -0.97 -30.24 -8.13
N LYS A 4 -1.80 -29.19 -8.10
CA LYS A 4 -1.32 -27.80 -8.09
C LYS A 4 -0.39 -27.61 -6.89
N LYS A 5 0.85 -27.17 -7.14
CA LYS A 5 1.79 -26.81 -6.06
C LYS A 5 1.15 -25.68 -5.26
N MET A 6 0.85 -25.94 -3.99
CA MET A 6 0.39 -24.92 -3.06
C MET A 6 1.51 -23.87 -2.97
N GLY A 7 1.26 -22.65 -3.45
CA GLY A 7 2.16 -21.53 -3.21
C GLY A 7 2.31 -21.28 -1.70
N ARG A 8 3.24 -20.40 -1.30
CA ARG A 8 3.47 -20.09 0.14
C ARG A 8 2.13 -19.73 0.79
N PRO A 9 1.61 -20.53 1.75
CA PRO A 9 0.35 -20.21 2.43
C PRO A 9 0.58 -18.91 3.18
N THR A 10 0.07 -17.83 2.61
CA THR A 10 0.19 -16.48 3.15
C THR A 10 -1.24 -16.01 3.28
N ASP A 11 -1.68 -15.74 4.50
CA ASP A 11 -3.06 -15.31 4.79
C ASP A 11 -3.43 -13.98 4.13
N ASN A 12 -2.43 -13.16 3.79
CA ASN A 12 -2.65 -11.87 3.15
C ASN A 12 -1.77 -11.70 1.90
N PRO A 13 -2.09 -12.41 0.80
CA PRO A 13 -1.35 -12.27 -0.43
C PRO A 13 -1.62 -10.88 -1.03
N LYS A 14 -0.55 -10.12 -1.31
CA LYS A 14 -0.65 -8.81 -1.98
C LYS A 14 -0.96 -9.03 -3.48
N ASN A 15 -2.19 -9.42 -3.78
CA ASN A 15 -2.62 -9.81 -5.14
C ASN A 15 -3.03 -8.63 -6.02
N VAL A 16 -3.21 -7.44 -5.43
CA VAL A 16 -3.71 -6.26 -6.14
C VAL A 16 -2.55 -5.26 -6.33
N SER A 17 -2.27 -4.94 -7.60
CA SER A 17 -1.37 -3.85 -7.96
C SER A 17 -2.20 -2.60 -8.22
N VAL A 18 -2.02 -1.56 -7.40
CA VAL A 18 -2.67 -0.26 -7.62
C VAL A 18 -1.73 0.62 -8.44
N LYS A 19 -2.19 1.04 -9.62
CA LYS A 19 -1.54 2.10 -10.40
C LYS A 19 -2.40 3.35 -10.23
N PHE A 20 -1.78 4.46 -9.88
CA PHE A 20 -2.44 5.75 -9.80
C PHE A 20 -1.57 6.80 -10.49
N LEU A 21 -2.20 7.78 -11.12
CA LEU A 21 -1.53 9.01 -11.50
C LEU A 21 -1.54 9.94 -10.30
N ALA A 22 -0.38 10.50 -10.01
CA ALA A 22 -0.19 11.49 -8.96
C ALA A 22 0.31 12.77 -9.60
N ASP A 23 -0.16 13.91 -9.12
CA ASP A 23 0.48 15.19 -9.41
C ASP A 23 1.87 15.26 -8.77
N ASP A 24 2.72 16.14 -9.28
CA ASP A 24 4.10 16.31 -8.79
C ASP A 24 4.14 16.63 -7.30
N GLU A 25 3.24 17.50 -6.80
CA GLU A 25 3.14 17.80 -5.37
C GLU A 25 2.81 16.55 -4.52
N THR A 26 1.95 15.67 -5.04
CA THR A 26 1.57 14.44 -4.34
C THR A 26 2.74 13.48 -4.31
N PHE A 27 3.53 13.43 -5.39
CA PHE A 27 4.74 12.62 -5.46
C PHE A 27 5.83 13.15 -4.52
N GLU A 28 6.02 14.47 -4.43
CA GLU A 28 6.95 15.10 -3.48
C GLU A 28 6.55 14.81 -2.03
N LYS A 29 5.28 15.03 -1.67
CA LYS A 29 4.76 14.69 -0.33
C LYS A 29 4.96 13.21 0.00
N LEU A 30 4.76 12.33 -0.99
CA LEU A 30 5.00 10.89 -0.84
C LEU A 30 6.48 10.59 -0.60
N LYS A 31 7.38 11.22 -1.35
CA LYS A 31 8.83 11.06 -1.23
C LYS A 31 9.32 11.57 0.13
N GLU A 32 8.93 12.77 0.54
CA GLU A 32 9.25 13.32 1.86
C GLU A 32 8.74 12.41 2.98
N SER A 33 7.50 11.92 2.87
CA SER A 33 6.93 11.01 3.86
C SER A 33 7.70 9.69 3.92
N SER A 34 8.15 9.18 2.77
CA SER A 34 8.97 7.98 2.67
C SER A 34 10.34 8.18 3.34
N GLU A 35 10.98 9.34 3.14
CA GLU A 35 12.26 9.69 3.74
C GLU A 35 12.14 9.92 5.25
N LYS A 36 11.14 10.69 5.70
CA LYS A 36 10.90 10.99 7.12
C LYS A 36 10.55 9.74 7.94
N LEU A 37 9.75 8.83 7.38
CA LEU A 37 9.37 7.59 8.06
C LEU A 37 10.32 6.41 7.79
N GLN A 38 11.31 6.56 6.90
CA GLN A 38 12.21 5.48 6.44
C GLN A 38 11.46 4.20 5.98
N ILE A 39 10.27 4.37 5.41
CA ILE A 39 9.47 3.26 4.88
C ILE A 39 9.36 3.37 3.37
N SER A 40 9.06 2.26 2.70
CA SER A 40 8.87 2.27 1.25
C SER A 40 7.66 3.14 0.85
N ARG A 41 7.74 3.78 -0.33
CA ARG A 41 6.63 4.54 -0.92
C ARG A 41 5.30 3.77 -0.93
N ALA A 42 5.35 2.47 -1.22
CA ALA A 42 4.18 1.60 -1.19
C ALA A 42 3.58 1.46 0.22
N GLU A 43 4.42 1.41 1.26
CA GLU A 43 3.99 1.34 2.66
C GLU A 43 3.40 2.69 3.13
N VAL A 44 3.94 3.82 2.65
CA VAL A 44 3.35 5.15 2.90
C VAL A 44 1.93 5.20 2.34
N ILE A 45 1.73 4.79 1.08
CA ILE A 45 0.40 4.76 0.45
C ILE A 45 -0.54 3.83 1.23
N ARG A 46 -0.07 2.63 1.58
CA ARG A 46 -0.88 1.67 2.35
C ARG A 46 -1.31 2.25 3.71
N ARG A 47 -0.39 2.83 4.47
CA ARG A 47 -0.71 3.52 5.74
C ARG A 47 -1.63 4.71 5.53
N GLY A 48 -1.44 5.47 4.45
CA GLY A 48 -2.30 6.60 4.10
C GLY A 48 -3.75 6.15 3.89
N ILE A 49 -3.97 5.09 3.11
CA ILE A 49 -5.29 4.50 2.87
C ILE A 49 -5.91 4.01 4.18
N HIS A 50 -5.16 3.29 5.03
CA HIS A 50 -5.65 2.85 6.33
C HIS A 50 -6.08 4.02 7.22
N LYS A 51 -5.26 5.07 7.34
CA LYS A 51 -5.61 6.27 8.11
C LYS A 51 -6.88 6.93 7.60
N VAL A 52 -6.98 7.15 6.29
CA VAL A 52 -8.18 7.74 5.68
C VAL A 52 -9.40 6.87 5.96
N HIS A 53 -9.29 5.54 5.87
CA HIS A 53 -10.38 4.63 6.19
C HIS A 53 -10.78 4.66 7.67
N ASP A 54 -9.80 4.66 8.58
CA ASP A 54 -10.04 4.78 10.03
C ASP A 54 -10.70 6.14 10.39
N ASP A 55 -10.32 7.22 9.71
CA ASP A 55 -10.94 8.54 9.87
C ASP A 55 -12.36 8.59 9.30
N LEU A 56 -12.67 7.80 8.27
CA LEU A 56 -14.02 7.67 7.73
C LEU A 56 -14.96 6.89 8.65
N ASP A 57 -14.46 5.85 9.33
CA ASP A 57 -15.24 5.01 10.25
C ASP A 57 -15.52 5.70 11.60
N LYS A 58 -14.78 6.76 11.93
CA LYS A 58 -14.99 7.58 13.14
C LYS A 58 -16.15 8.58 13.04
N LYS A 59 -16.95 8.52 11.98
CA LYS A 59 -18.04 9.45 11.70
C LYS A 59 -19.41 8.78 11.81
#